data_AF-A0A269ZCY2-F1
#
_entry.id   AF-A0A269ZCY2-F1
#
_cell.length_a   1.000
_cell.length_b   1.000
_cell.length_c   1.000
_cell.angle_alpha   90.00
_cell.angle_beta   90.00
_cell.angle_gamma   90.00
#
_symmetry.space_group_name_H-M   'P 1'
#
loop_
_entity.id
_entity.type
_entity.pdbx_description
1 polymer ?
#
loop_
_entity_poly.entity_id
_entity_poly.type
_entity_poly.pdbx_seq_one_letter_code
_entity_poly.pdbx_strand_id
1 'polypeptide(L)'
;MSASTTERSSCRISVNGTDHDFDGPTHTNALDFLRGQGLTAAKEGCAEGECGACAILIARPDGETGTRWTSVNACLLPAAALDGQEVITAEGLGSVDDVHPVQEEMAVRGGSQCGYCTPGFICSMAAEYYRPERPTDSDHGPNGFDIHALSGNLCRCTGYRPIRDAAYALGDPTDDDALAARRSAPAPASAATDLHRPDTPTGELGRYRRPTRLAEAVEILSLEPDVLVVAGATDWGVEVNIKGARAKSLLAIDRLPELRGVRWTETHVEIGAANTLSEIERELAGSVPLLGKLFPQFASRLIRNGATIGGNLGTGSPIGDTPPALLALEAELVLTSAGGERVVPLADYFTGYRQTVREPGELITAIRIPLPLSPLTSFQKITKRRFDDISSVAIGYAVDVSDGIVDKARIGLGGVAATPLRALATEAAIEGRPWTLETVHDAAETLAAEGTPMDDHRASSRYRTAMLRSSLERFFAEQLGASGPGMIRTEAGR
;
A
#
# COMPACT_ATOMS: atom_id res chain seq x y z
N MET A 1 -5.56 35.26 0.79
CA MET A 1 -5.26 35.88 -0.51
C MET A 1 -5.41 34.77 -1.53
N SER A 2 -6.32 34.88 -2.50
CA SER A 2 -6.63 33.77 -3.41
C SER A 2 -5.36 33.26 -4.08
N ALA A 3 -5.16 31.93 -4.06
CA ALA A 3 -4.08 31.26 -4.78
C ALA A 3 -3.92 31.88 -6.17
N SER A 4 -2.79 32.56 -6.36
CA SER A 4 -2.44 33.24 -7.60
C SER A 4 -2.34 32.20 -8.73
N THR A 5 -3.43 32.04 -9.49
CA THR A 5 -3.48 31.55 -10.88
C THR A 5 -2.61 30.33 -11.20
N THR A 6 -3.09 29.14 -10.86
CA THR A 6 -2.64 27.86 -11.43
C THR A 6 -3.75 27.16 -12.23
N GLU A 7 -4.86 27.84 -12.50
CA GLU A 7 -5.94 27.29 -13.32
C GLU A 7 -5.38 26.93 -14.70
N ARG A 8 -5.40 25.63 -15.02
CA ARG A 8 -4.87 25.08 -16.26
C ARG A 8 -6.01 24.49 -17.06
N SER A 9 -5.97 24.69 -18.38
CA SER A 9 -6.91 24.07 -19.31
C SER A 9 -6.60 22.59 -19.59
N SER A 10 -5.35 22.16 -19.33
CA SER A 10 -4.86 20.80 -19.54
C SER A 10 -3.70 20.46 -18.61
N CYS A 11 -3.50 19.15 -18.40
CA CYS A 11 -2.31 18.55 -17.80
C CYS A 11 -1.37 18.05 -18.91
N ARG A 12 -0.06 18.04 -18.66
CA ARG A 12 0.92 17.51 -19.62
C ARG A 12 1.63 16.28 -19.06
N ILE A 13 1.61 15.18 -19.79
CA ILE A 13 2.09 13.88 -19.34
C ILE A 13 3.08 13.35 -20.37
N SER A 14 4.31 12.99 -19.96
CA SER A 14 5.27 12.35 -20.85
C SER A 14 5.02 10.85 -20.86
N VAL A 15 4.69 10.28 -22.02
CA VAL A 15 4.41 8.86 -22.20
C VAL A 15 5.34 8.30 -23.28
N ASN A 16 6.14 7.31 -22.92
CA ASN A 16 7.10 6.67 -23.85
C ASN A 16 8.02 7.70 -24.54
N GLY A 17 8.43 8.75 -23.82
CA GLY A 17 9.27 9.84 -24.32
C GLY A 17 8.56 10.90 -25.17
N THR A 18 7.23 10.81 -25.35
CA THR A 18 6.42 11.80 -26.08
C THR A 18 5.45 12.51 -25.15
N ASP A 19 5.30 13.83 -25.29
CA ASP A 19 4.34 14.59 -24.48
C ASP A 19 2.91 14.45 -25.02
N HIS A 20 1.98 14.16 -24.11
CA HIS A 20 0.54 14.11 -24.37
C HIS A 20 -0.20 15.06 -23.43
N ASP A 21 -1.19 15.77 -23.98
CA ASP A 21 -2.06 16.65 -23.20
C ASP A 21 -3.30 15.88 -22.72
N PHE A 22 -3.65 16.10 -21.45
CA PHE A 22 -4.90 15.62 -20.87
C PHE A 22 -5.80 16.81 -20.50
N ASP A 23 -6.94 16.92 -21.17
CA ASP A 23 -7.97 17.92 -20.90
C ASP A 23 -9.35 17.25 -20.68
N GLY A 24 -9.35 16.00 -20.21
CA GLY A 24 -10.57 15.23 -19.99
C GLY A 24 -11.28 15.54 -18.65
N PRO A 25 -12.43 14.89 -18.41
CA PRO A 25 -13.09 14.85 -17.10
C PRO A 25 -12.15 14.47 -15.96
N THR A 26 -12.32 15.04 -14.78
CA THR A 26 -11.43 14.81 -13.62
C THR A 26 -11.45 13.38 -13.09
N HIS A 27 -12.52 12.63 -13.38
CA HIS A 27 -12.64 11.21 -13.05
C HIS A 27 -12.00 10.27 -14.08
N THR A 28 -11.54 10.76 -15.23
CA THR A 28 -10.89 9.91 -16.23
C THR A 28 -9.62 9.31 -15.63
N ASN A 29 -9.56 7.97 -15.60
CA ASN A 29 -8.39 7.25 -15.12
C ASN A 29 -7.26 7.24 -16.17
N ALA A 30 -6.04 6.92 -15.73
CA ALA A 30 -4.86 6.89 -16.59
C ALA A 30 -4.97 5.85 -17.70
N LEU A 31 -5.65 4.72 -17.45
CA LEU A 31 -5.86 3.68 -18.46
C LEU A 31 -6.68 4.21 -19.65
N ASP A 32 -7.82 4.86 -19.38
CA ASP A 32 -8.68 5.44 -20.41
C ASP A 32 -7.98 6.55 -21.17
N PHE A 33 -7.23 7.40 -20.46
CA PHE A 33 -6.39 8.42 -21.09
C PHE A 33 -5.39 7.80 -22.07
N LEU A 34 -4.55 6.86 -21.62
CA LEU A 34 -3.52 6.22 -22.44
C LEU A 34 -4.13 5.54 -23.68
N ARG A 35 -5.22 4.80 -23.49
CA ARG A 35 -5.93 4.12 -24.58
C ARG A 35 -6.57 5.12 -25.56
N GLY A 36 -7.04 6.26 -25.07
CA GLY A 36 -7.53 7.37 -25.88
C GLY A 36 -6.45 8.01 -26.76
N GLN A 37 -5.17 7.90 -26.37
CA GLN A 37 -4.01 8.30 -27.18
C GLN A 37 -3.58 7.23 -28.20
N GLY A 38 -4.26 6.08 -28.26
CA GLY A 38 -3.89 4.95 -29.11
C GLY A 38 -2.84 4.01 -28.50
N LEU A 39 -2.40 4.25 -27.25
CA LEU A 39 -1.49 3.38 -26.51
C LEU A 39 -2.32 2.30 -25.79
N THR A 40 -2.46 1.14 -26.42
CA THR A 40 -3.48 0.16 -26.05
C THR A 40 -2.97 -1.07 -25.32
N ALA A 41 -1.66 -1.22 -25.06
CA ALA A 41 -1.12 -2.42 -24.44
C ALA A 41 -1.58 -2.57 -22.99
N ALA A 42 -1.70 -1.48 -22.22
CA ALA A 42 -2.39 -1.53 -20.93
C ALA A 42 -3.87 -1.90 -21.17
N LYS A 43 -4.36 -2.93 -20.48
CA LYS A 43 -5.71 -3.49 -20.69
C LYS A 43 -6.61 -3.28 -19.48
N GLU A 44 -7.89 -3.09 -19.74
CA GLU A 44 -8.92 -3.18 -18.70
C GLU A 44 -9.30 -4.64 -18.49
N GLY A 45 -9.02 -5.19 -17.30
CA GLY A 45 -9.43 -6.56 -16.96
C GLY A 45 -10.45 -6.65 -15.82
N CYS A 46 -10.27 -5.85 -14.77
CA CYS A 46 -11.15 -5.84 -13.58
C CYS A 46 -11.64 -4.43 -13.18
N ALA A 47 -10.92 -3.37 -13.56
CA ALA A 47 -11.19 -1.98 -13.17
C ALA A 47 -11.13 -1.67 -11.65
N GLU A 48 -10.61 -2.60 -10.84
CA GLU A 48 -10.51 -2.44 -9.38
C GLU A 48 -9.10 -2.73 -8.83
N GLY A 49 -8.11 -2.89 -9.72
CA GLY A 49 -6.68 -3.03 -9.36
C GLY A 49 -6.21 -4.43 -8.98
N GLU A 50 -7.05 -5.45 -9.09
CA GLU A 50 -6.73 -6.84 -8.71
C GLU A 50 -5.96 -7.62 -9.80
N CYS A 51 -6.26 -7.38 -11.09
CA CYS A 51 -5.73 -8.24 -12.14
C CYS A 51 -4.36 -7.82 -12.71
N GLY A 52 -3.96 -6.55 -12.52
CA GLY A 52 -2.70 -5.99 -13.00
C GLY A 52 -2.55 -5.89 -14.53
N ALA A 53 -3.57 -6.21 -15.32
CA ALA A 53 -3.51 -6.13 -16.79
C ALA A 53 -3.32 -4.68 -17.30
N CYS A 54 -3.64 -3.70 -16.46
CA CYS A 54 -3.47 -2.27 -16.72
C CYS A 54 -2.14 -1.71 -16.20
N ALA A 55 -1.20 -2.56 -15.77
CA ALA A 55 0.03 -2.07 -15.17
C ALA A 55 0.85 -1.23 -16.16
N ILE A 56 1.35 -0.10 -15.65
CA ILE A 56 2.26 0.83 -16.33
C ILE A 56 3.41 1.17 -15.38
N LEU A 57 4.51 1.72 -15.90
CA LEU A 57 5.60 2.26 -15.10
C LEU A 57 5.48 3.77 -14.96
N ILE A 58 5.82 4.28 -13.78
CA ILE A 58 5.99 5.71 -13.52
C ILE A 58 7.39 5.94 -12.95
N ALA A 59 8.09 6.95 -13.46
CA ALA A 59 9.33 7.44 -12.86
C ALA A 59 9.02 8.10 -11.50
N ARG A 60 9.45 7.47 -10.40
CA ARG A 60 9.28 8.01 -9.04
C ARG A 60 10.63 8.37 -8.43
N PRO A 61 10.70 9.37 -7.53
CA PRO A 61 11.93 9.70 -6.84
C PRO A 61 12.50 8.49 -6.08
N ASP A 62 13.82 8.34 -6.15
CA ASP A 62 14.58 7.37 -5.36
C ASP A 62 15.77 8.08 -4.72
N GLY A 63 15.63 8.43 -3.44
CA GLY A 63 16.51 9.41 -2.80
C GLY A 63 16.39 10.81 -3.43
N GLU A 64 17.41 11.65 -3.26
CA GLU A 64 17.39 13.03 -3.73
C GLU A 64 17.61 13.17 -5.24
N THR A 65 18.35 12.24 -5.86
CA THR A 65 18.83 12.39 -7.23
C THR A 65 18.46 11.24 -8.16
N GLY A 66 17.90 10.15 -7.63
CA GLY A 66 17.59 8.95 -8.40
C GLY A 66 16.16 8.87 -8.89
N THR A 67 15.94 7.96 -9.82
CA THR A 67 14.62 7.54 -10.30
C THR A 67 14.45 6.03 -10.10
N ARG A 68 13.28 5.64 -9.61
CA ARG A 68 12.81 4.27 -9.57
C ARG A 68 11.62 4.08 -10.50
N TRP A 69 11.76 3.14 -11.42
CA TRP A 69 10.63 2.66 -12.22
C TRP A 69 9.65 1.91 -11.34
N THR A 70 8.49 2.53 -11.11
CA THR A 70 7.48 2.02 -10.18
C THR A 70 6.26 1.58 -10.95
N SER A 71 5.91 0.29 -10.86
CA SER A 71 4.72 -0.25 -11.50
C SER A 71 3.45 0.10 -10.71
N VAL A 72 2.40 0.58 -11.39
CA VAL A 72 1.10 0.90 -10.77
C VAL A 72 -0.06 0.46 -11.64
N ASN A 73 -1.25 0.31 -11.04
CA ASN A 73 -2.49 0.05 -11.77
C ASN A 73 -3.03 1.35 -12.42
N ALA A 74 -2.96 1.45 -13.75
CA ALA A 74 -3.46 2.63 -14.47
C ALA A 74 -4.98 2.84 -14.33
N CYS A 75 -5.76 1.78 -14.09
CA CYS A 75 -7.21 1.88 -13.98
C CYS A 75 -7.69 2.63 -12.72
N LEU A 76 -6.88 2.73 -11.67
CA LEU A 76 -7.29 3.39 -10.41
C LEU A 76 -6.82 4.85 -10.30
N LEU A 77 -5.78 5.20 -11.05
CA LEU A 77 -5.11 6.49 -10.94
C LEU A 77 -5.84 7.53 -11.81
N PRO A 78 -6.31 8.68 -11.28
CA PRO A 78 -6.81 9.77 -12.12
C PRO A 78 -5.71 10.25 -13.07
N ALA A 79 -6.02 10.47 -14.35
CA ALA A 79 -5.06 10.94 -15.34
C ALA A 79 -4.44 12.30 -14.95
N ALA A 80 -5.22 13.19 -14.32
CA ALA A 80 -4.74 14.46 -13.80
C ALA A 80 -3.60 14.32 -12.77
N ALA A 81 -3.53 13.19 -12.04
CA ALA A 81 -2.44 12.92 -11.10
C ALA A 81 -1.09 12.70 -11.79
N LEU A 82 -1.08 12.46 -13.11
CA LEU A 82 0.12 12.30 -13.92
C LEU A 82 0.66 13.62 -14.49
N ASP A 83 0.05 14.77 -14.18
CA ASP A 83 0.54 16.06 -14.68
C ASP A 83 2.00 16.30 -14.26
N GLY A 84 2.87 16.53 -15.25
CA GLY A 84 4.32 16.65 -15.11
C GLY A 84 5.05 15.34 -14.82
N GLN A 85 4.42 14.17 -14.99
CA GLN A 85 5.03 12.86 -14.72
C GLN A 85 5.48 12.16 -16.01
N GLU A 86 6.41 11.21 -15.84
CA GLU A 86 6.96 10.37 -16.90
C GLU A 86 6.46 8.93 -16.72
N VAL A 87 5.84 8.42 -17.79
CA VAL A 87 5.14 7.13 -17.86
C VAL A 87 5.76 6.28 -18.96
N ILE A 88 6.00 5.00 -18.67
CA ILE A 88 6.37 4.00 -19.68
C ILE A 88 5.29 2.91 -19.70
N THR A 89 4.73 2.64 -20.88
CA THR A 89 3.82 1.52 -21.13
C THR A 89 4.58 0.31 -21.68
N ALA A 90 3.91 -0.82 -21.83
CA ALA A 90 4.57 -2.00 -22.41
C ALA A 90 5.06 -1.77 -23.85
N GLU A 91 4.39 -0.92 -24.65
CA GLU A 91 4.88 -0.52 -25.97
C GLU A 91 6.10 0.43 -25.93
N GLY A 92 6.31 1.13 -24.81
CA GLY A 92 7.46 2.00 -24.61
C GLY A 92 8.73 1.26 -24.19
N LEU A 93 8.62 0.00 -23.77
CA LEU A 93 9.77 -0.81 -23.38
C LEU A 93 10.51 -1.40 -24.59
N GLY A 94 9.80 -1.67 -25.68
CA GLY A 94 10.38 -2.31 -26.87
C GLY A 94 9.35 -2.55 -27.96
N SER A 95 9.85 -2.93 -29.14
CA SER A 95 9.08 -3.22 -30.35
C SER A 95 9.34 -4.64 -30.84
N VAL A 96 8.73 -5.04 -31.97
CA VAL A 96 9.00 -6.36 -32.58
C VAL A 96 10.40 -6.48 -33.18
N ASP A 97 11.01 -5.35 -33.56
CA ASP A 97 12.34 -5.30 -34.17
C ASP A 97 13.45 -5.07 -33.13
N ASP A 98 13.08 -4.55 -31.96
CA ASP A 98 13.97 -4.23 -30.84
C ASP A 98 13.26 -4.58 -29.53
N VAL A 99 13.37 -5.85 -29.14
CA VAL A 99 12.62 -6.43 -28.02
C VAL A 99 13.35 -6.17 -26.70
N HIS A 100 12.61 -5.72 -25.70
CA HIS A 100 13.13 -5.60 -24.35
C HIS A 100 13.43 -7.00 -23.77
N PRO A 101 14.48 -7.20 -22.95
CA PRO A 101 14.80 -8.52 -22.36
C PRO A 101 13.63 -9.19 -21.64
N VAL A 102 12.84 -8.42 -20.88
CA VAL A 102 11.57 -8.87 -20.27
C VAL A 102 10.54 -9.40 -21.29
N GLN A 103 10.39 -8.72 -22.43
CA GLN A 103 9.46 -9.16 -23.48
C GLN A 103 9.98 -10.43 -24.16
N GLU A 104 11.28 -10.50 -24.43
CA GLU A 104 11.95 -11.67 -25.00
C GLU A 104 11.77 -12.91 -24.12
N GLU A 105 12.17 -12.83 -22.84
CA GLU A 105 12.08 -13.95 -21.90
C GLU A 105 10.64 -14.42 -21.71
N MET A 106 9.68 -13.49 -21.67
CA MET A 106 8.25 -13.81 -21.62
C MET A 106 7.79 -14.61 -22.86
N ALA A 107 8.28 -14.25 -24.05
CA ALA A 107 7.90 -14.91 -25.29
C ALA A 107 8.56 -16.30 -25.43
N VAL A 108 9.90 -16.38 -25.32
CA VAL A 108 10.65 -17.61 -25.61
C VAL A 108 10.39 -18.75 -24.62
N ARG A 109 9.97 -18.43 -23.39
CA ARG A 109 9.61 -19.43 -22.37
C ARG A 109 8.13 -19.80 -22.36
N GLY A 110 7.33 -19.27 -23.28
CA GLY A 110 5.89 -19.54 -23.33
C GLY A 110 5.12 -18.89 -22.18
N GLY A 111 5.60 -17.76 -21.67
CA GLY A 111 4.93 -16.96 -20.63
C GLY A 111 3.69 -16.21 -21.13
N SER A 112 3.39 -16.27 -22.43
CA SER A 112 2.21 -15.69 -23.06
C SER A 112 1.41 -16.75 -23.84
N GLN A 113 0.09 -16.80 -23.62
CA GLN A 113 -0.84 -17.64 -24.41
C GLN A 113 -1.90 -16.77 -25.08
N CYS A 114 -2.95 -16.35 -24.37
CA CYS A 114 -3.96 -15.45 -24.92
C CYS A 114 -3.45 -14.01 -25.13
N GLY A 115 -2.31 -13.66 -24.52
CA GLY A 115 -1.67 -12.35 -24.64
C GLY A 115 -2.27 -11.22 -23.81
N TYR A 116 -3.46 -11.39 -23.21
CA TYR A 116 -4.20 -10.28 -22.60
C TYR A 116 -3.54 -9.71 -21.34
N CYS A 117 -3.06 -10.58 -20.44
CA CYS A 117 -2.37 -10.15 -19.22
C CYS A 117 -0.90 -9.79 -19.45
N THR A 118 -0.34 -10.18 -20.60
CA THR A 118 1.10 -10.14 -20.88
C THR A 118 1.69 -8.73 -20.74
N PRO A 119 1.07 -7.65 -21.27
CA PRO A 119 1.58 -6.28 -21.08
C PRO A 119 1.70 -5.85 -19.62
N GLY A 120 0.74 -6.25 -18.79
CA GLY A 120 0.75 -5.95 -17.36
C GLY A 120 1.89 -6.67 -16.63
N PHE A 121 2.12 -7.94 -16.94
CA PHE A 121 3.28 -8.68 -16.43
C PHE A 121 4.59 -8.06 -16.90
N ILE A 122 4.69 -7.65 -18.17
CA ILE A 122 5.88 -7.01 -18.72
C ILE A 122 6.24 -5.75 -17.91
N CYS A 123 5.26 -4.88 -17.62
CA CYS A 123 5.54 -3.67 -16.83
C CYS A 123 5.95 -4.00 -15.39
N SER A 124 5.28 -4.95 -14.72
CA SER A 124 5.67 -5.37 -13.35
C SER A 124 7.07 -6.00 -13.33
N MET A 125 7.39 -6.84 -14.31
CA MET A 125 8.70 -7.47 -14.45
C MET A 125 9.79 -6.44 -14.78
N ALA A 126 9.49 -5.43 -15.61
CA ALA A 126 10.43 -4.35 -15.91
C ALA A 126 10.72 -3.47 -14.69
N ALA A 127 9.73 -3.16 -13.85
CA ALA A 127 9.97 -2.45 -12.59
C ALA A 127 10.97 -3.22 -11.71
N GLU A 128 10.81 -4.54 -11.61
CA GLU A 128 11.72 -5.40 -10.86
C GLU A 128 13.07 -5.60 -11.57
N TYR A 129 13.10 -5.65 -12.91
CA TYR A 129 14.32 -5.66 -13.75
C TYR A 129 15.26 -4.52 -13.41
N TYR A 130 14.69 -3.33 -13.22
CA TYR A 130 15.43 -2.13 -12.88
C TYR A 130 15.55 -1.86 -11.38
N ARG A 131 15.18 -2.80 -10.49
CA ARG A 131 15.33 -2.63 -9.05
C ARG A 131 16.81 -2.74 -8.66
N PRO A 132 17.42 -1.70 -8.05
CA PRO A 132 18.82 -1.77 -7.65
C PRO A 132 19.08 -2.75 -6.50
N GLU A 133 18.10 -2.98 -5.61
CA GLU A 133 18.23 -3.88 -4.46
C GLU A 133 17.72 -5.29 -4.78
N ARG A 134 18.51 -6.07 -5.53
CA ARG A 134 18.21 -7.48 -5.79
C ARG A 134 19.04 -8.38 -4.87
N PRO A 135 18.47 -8.90 -3.77
CA PRO A 135 19.20 -9.76 -2.86
C PRO A 135 19.41 -11.14 -3.48
N THR A 136 20.52 -11.79 -3.13
CA THR A 136 20.74 -13.20 -3.45
C THR A 136 20.45 -14.04 -2.20
N ASP A 137 19.17 -14.24 -1.89
CA ASP A 137 18.71 -15.07 -0.79
C ASP A 137 17.77 -16.20 -1.26
N SER A 138 17.31 -17.04 -0.33
CA SER A 138 16.44 -18.18 -0.65
C SER A 138 14.99 -17.83 -0.97
N ASP A 139 14.56 -16.60 -0.65
CA ASP A 139 13.18 -16.14 -0.89
C ASP A 139 13.01 -15.52 -2.29
N HIS A 140 14.13 -15.30 -3.00
CA HIS A 140 14.17 -14.72 -4.34
C HIS A 140 14.58 -15.74 -5.41
N GLY A 141 14.41 -15.38 -6.68
CA GLY A 141 14.93 -16.15 -7.81
C GLY A 141 16.46 -16.24 -7.79
N PRO A 142 17.08 -17.15 -8.56
CA PRO A 142 18.54 -17.28 -8.66
C PRO A 142 19.27 -15.99 -9.09
N ASN A 143 18.55 -15.09 -9.76
CA ASN A 143 18.99 -13.76 -10.21
C ASN A 143 18.56 -12.62 -9.26
N GLY A 144 18.10 -12.95 -8.05
CA GLY A 144 17.60 -11.99 -7.06
C GLY A 144 16.25 -11.35 -7.39
N PHE A 145 15.52 -11.86 -8.39
CA PHE A 145 14.19 -11.38 -8.75
C PHE A 145 13.17 -11.71 -7.65
N ASP A 146 12.47 -10.71 -7.13
CA ASP A 146 11.38 -10.90 -6.19
C ASP A 146 10.08 -11.29 -6.90
N ILE A 147 9.66 -12.55 -6.74
CA ILE A 147 8.41 -13.02 -7.36
C ILE A 147 7.16 -12.31 -6.81
N HIS A 148 7.23 -11.71 -5.62
CA HIS A 148 6.15 -10.89 -5.07
C HIS A 148 5.94 -9.59 -5.86
N ALA A 149 6.89 -9.15 -6.68
CA ALA A 149 6.67 -8.06 -7.64
C ALA A 149 5.52 -8.37 -8.61
N LEU A 150 5.23 -9.67 -8.86
CA LEU A 150 4.15 -10.13 -9.75
C LEU A 150 2.85 -10.49 -9.01
N SER A 151 2.78 -10.24 -7.70
CA SER A 151 1.64 -10.64 -6.84
C SER A 151 0.29 -10.05 -7.27
N GLY A 152 0.29 -8.93 -8.00
CA GLY A 152 -0.89 -8.23 -8.50
C GLY A 152 -1.19 -8.47 -9.97
N ASN A 153 -0.54 -9.47 -10.60
CA ASN A 153 -0.78 -9.80 -12.00
C ASN A 153 -1.45 -11.18 -12.08
N LEU A 154 -2.66 -11.23 -12.66
CA LEU A 154 -3.42 -12.47 -12.81
C LEU A 154 -3.32 -13.01 -14.24
N CYS A 155 -3.04 -14.31 -14.35
CA CYS A 155 -3.09 -15.04 -15.61
C CYS A 155 -4.02 -16.24 -15.49
N ARG A 156 -4.94 -16.38 -16.44
CA ARG A 156 -5.87 -17.52 -16.48
C ARG A 156 -5.41 -18.68 -17.36
N CYS A 157 -4.37 -18.48 -18.16
CA CYS A 157 -3.98 -19.42 -19.22
C CYS A 157 -2.70 -20.21 -18.91
N THR A 158 -1.65 -19.54 -18.42
CA THR A 158 -0.30 -20.12 -18.38
C THR A 158 -0.02 -21.03 -17.21
N GLY A 159 -0.84 -20.97 -16.16
CA GLY A 159 -0.54 -21.63 -14.88
C GLY A 159 0.68 -21.04 -14.16
N TYR A 160 1.12 -19.83 -14.53
CA TYR A 160 2.21 -19.03 -13.94
C TYR A 160 3.63 -19.60 -14.03
N ARG A 161 3.82 -20.92 -14.14
CA ARG A 161 5.14 -21.54 -14.24
C ARG A 161 6.04 -20.91 -15.32
N PRO A 162 5.62 -20.80 -16.60
CA PRO A 162 6.50 -20.22 -17.63
C PRO A 162 6.77 -18.72 -17.40
N ILE A 163 5.86 -17.98 -16.76
CA ILE A 163 6.08 -16.56 -16.39
C ILE A 163 7.16 -16.45 -15.31
N ARG A 164 7.10 -17.31 -14.29
CA ARG A 164 8.14 -17.37 -13.25
C ARG A 164 9.49 -17.77 -13.85
N ASP A 165 9.49 -18.76 -14.74
CA ASP A 165 10.71 -19.22 -15.40
C ASP A 165 11.31 -18.09 -16.28
N ALA A 166 10.49 -17.21 -16.87
CA ALA A 166 10.94 -16.00 -17.55
C ALA A 166 11.54 -14.96 -16.60
N ALA A 167 10.88 -14.68 -15.47
CA ALA A 167 11.39 -13.75 -14.47
C ALA A 167 12.77 -14.16 -13.91
N TYR A 168 12.95 -15.46 -13.66
CA TYR A 168 14.19 -16.00 -13.10
C TYR A 168 15.32 -16.15 -14.13
N ALA A 169 15.02 -15.95 -15.41
CA ALA A 169 16.01 -16.00 -16.48
C ALA A 169 16.56 -14.63 -16.87
N LEU A 170 15.94 -13.54 -16.39
CA LEU A 170 16.42 -12.19 -16.66
C LEU A 170 17.84 -12.01 -16.14
N GLY A 171 18.71 -11.48 -16.98
CA GLY A 171 20.02 -10.97 -16.57
C GLY A 171 19.92 -9.59 -15.93
N ASP A 172 21.01 -8.84 -16.02
CA ASP A 172 21.07 -7.43 -15.63
C ASP A 172 20.89 -6.51 -16.85
N PRO A 173 20.48 -5.24 -16.64
CA PRO A 173 20.51 -4.23 -17.70
C PRO A 173 21.90 -4.06 -18.29
N THR A 174 21.98 -3.88 -19.61
CA THR A 174 23.24 -3.60 -20.31
C THR A 174 23.69 -2.16 -20.07
N ASP A 175 24.96 -1.85 -20.32
CA ASP A 175 25.53 -0.52 -20.11
C ASP A 175 24.89 0.56 -21.01
N ASP A 176 24.32 0.17 -22.15
CA ASP A 176 23.62 1.03 -23.11
C ASP A 176 22.09 1.09 -22.91
N ASP A 177 21.56 0.43 -21.88
CA ASP A 177 20.13 0.47 -21.55
C ASP A 177 19.71 1.88 -21.09
N ALA A 178 18.90 2.55 -21.92
CA ALA A 178 18.45 3.91 -21.68
C ALA A 178 17.59 4.07 -20.41
N LEU A 179 16.75 3.07 -20.08
CA LEU A 179 15.90 3.10 -18.89
C LEU A 179 16.71 2.82 -17.62
N ALA A 180 17.76 2.00 -17.71
CA ALA A 180 18.73 1.82 -16.63
C ALA A 180 19.51 3.11 -16.38
N ALA A 181 20.03 3.76 -17.44
CA ALA A 181 20.73 5.03 -17.35
C ALA A 181 19.85 6.15 -16.78
N ARG A 182 18.56 6.19 -17.20
CA ARG A 182 17.56 7.15 -16.72
C ARG A 182 17.38 7.16 -15.20
N ARG A 183 17.65 6.04 -14.51
CA ARG A 183 17.61 5.94 -13.03
C ARG A 183 18.59 6.87 -12.32
N SER A 184 19.66 7.27 -12.98
CA SER A 184 20.70 8.12 -12.39
C SER A 184 20.35 9.62 -12.45
N ALA A 185 19.24 9.98 -13.11
CA ALA A 185 18.72 11.34 -13.15
C ALA A 185 17.48 11.48 -12.25
N PRO A 186 17.21 12.67 -11.70
CA PRO A 186 16.03 12.89 -10.86
C PRO A 186 14.73 12.57 -11.57
N ALA A 187 13.76 12.04 -10.84
CA ALA A 187 12.40 11.87 -11.37
C ALA A 187 11.75 13.23 -11.60
N PRO A 188 10.85 13.39 -12.59
CA PRO A 188 10.16 14.65 -12.81
C PRO A 188 9.32 15.04 -11.59
N ALA A 189 9.47 16.28 -11.14
CA ALA A 189 8.66 16.82 -10.06
C ALA A 189 7.17 16.85 -10.47
N SER A 190 6.29 16.48 -9.55
CA SER A 190 4.85 16.58 -9.79
C SER A 190 4.44 18.05 -9.89
N ALA A 191 3.68 18.39 -10.93
CA ALA A 191 3.26 19.76 -11.17
C ALA A 191 2.20 20.24 -10.15
N ALA A 192 2.21 21.53 -9.81
CA ALA A 192 1.02 22.14 -9.21
C ALA A 192 -0.12 22.12 -10.25
N THR A 193 -1.28 21.58 -9.89
CA THR A 193 -2.38 21.35 -10.83
C THR A 193 -3.68 21.93 -10.27
N ASP A 194 -4.41 22.69 -11.08
CA ASP A 194 -5.78 23.13 -10.80
C ASP A 194 -6.58 23.03 -12.11
N LEU A 195 -7.15 21.84 -12.35
CA LEU A 195 -7.86 21.47 -13.56
C LEU A 195 -9.37 21.58 -13.33
N HIS A 196 -10.05 22.36 -14.18
CA HIS A 196 -11.51 22.53 -14.16
C HIS A 196 -12.08 22.10 -15.50
N ARG A 197 -12.90 21.04 -15.52
CA ARG A 197 -13.44 20.49 -16.75
C ARG A 197 -14.88 20.02 -16.58
N PRO A 198 -15.69 20.04 -17.65
CA PRO A 198 -16.96 19.31 -17.67
C PRO A 198 -16.72 17.84 -17.32
N ASP A 199 -17.35 17.37 -16.26
CA ASP A 199 -17.15 16.03 -15.68
C ASP A 199 -18.34 15.10 -15.96
N THR A 200 -19.50 15.66 -16.31
CA THR A 200 -20.72 14.90 -16.63
C THR A 200 -21.25 15.25 -18.02
N PRO A 201 -22.08 14.38 -18.65
CA PRO A 201 -22.73 14.69 -19.93
C PRO A 201 -23.64 15.92 -19.89
N THR A 202 -24.12 16.31 -18.71
CA THR A 202 -24.94 17.52 -18.49
C THR A 202 -24.10 18.79 -18.34
N GLY A 203 -22.77 18.66 -18.38
CA GLY A 203 -21.83 19.77 -18.33
C GLY A 203 -21.49 20.26 -16.92
N GLU A 204 -21.81 19.50 -15.88
CA GLU A 204 -21.39 19.84 -14.51
C GLU A 204 -19.87 19.84 -14.41
N LEU A 205 -19.29 20.86 -13.80
CA LEU A 205 -17.84 20.99 -13.67
C LEU A 205 -17.31 20.12 -12.54
N GLY A 206 -16.26 19.36 -12.83
CA GLY A 206 -15.38 18.72 -11.85
C GLY A 206 -14.08 19.51 -11.73
N ARG A 207 -13.51 19.55 -10.53
CA ARG A 207 -12.24 20.22 -10.24
C ARG A 207 -11.25 19.25 -9.61
N TYR A 208 -10.05 19.18 -10.17
CA TYR A 208 -8.92 18.46 -9.56
C TYR A 208 -7.83 19.46 -9.16
N ARG A 209 -7.45 19.44 -7.88
CA ARG A 209 -6.38 20.29 -7.33
C ARG A 209 -5.28 19.48 -6.71
N ARG A 210 -4.04 19.87 -7.00
CA ARG A 210 -2.83 19.39 -6.34
C ARG A 210 -2.01 20.60 -5.89
N PRO A 211 -2.17 21.04 -4.62
CA PRO A 211 -1.35 22.10 -4.06
C PRO A 211 0.10 21.66 -3.85
N THR A 212 0.97 22.61 -3.54
CA THR A 212 2.40 22.34 -3.31
C THR A 212 2.80 22.36 -1.83
N ARG A 213 1.89 22.83 -0.96
CA ARG A 213 2.14 23.01 0.47
C ARG A 213 0.96 22.57 1.30
N LEU A 214 1.22 22.01 2.48
CA LEU A 214 0.18 21.58 3.42
C LEU A 214 -0.75 22.74 3.82
N ALA A 215 -0.21 23.94 4.01
CA ALA A 215 -1.00 25.12 4.37
C ALA A 215 -2.12 25.42 3.35
N GLU A 216 -1.84 25.24 2.05
CA GLU A 216 -2.84 25.41 0.99
C GLU A 216 -3.89 24.30 1.02
N ALA A 217 -3.48 23.06 1.29
CA ALA A 217 -4.39 21.92 1.38
C ALA A 217 -5.39 22.06 2.54
N VAL A 218 -4.93 22.45 3.73
CA VAL A 218 -5.83 22.66 4.88
C VAL A 218 -6.69 23.92 4.74
N GLU A 219 -6.21 24.97 4.06
CA GLU A 219 -7.04 26.13 3.69
C GLU A 219 -8.18 25.69 2.76
N ILE A 220 -7.90 24.90 1.71
CA ILE A 220 -8.92 24.34 0.82
C ILE A 220 -9.92 23.50 1.59
N LEU A 221 -9.46 22.60 2.47
CA LEU A 221 -10.35 21.76 3.30
C LEU A 221 -11.25 22.59 4.22
N SER A 222 -10.77 23.73 4.72
CA SER A 222 -11.57 24.63 5.57
C SER A 222 -12.65 25.39 4.78
N LEU A 223 -12.35 25.73 3.53
CA LEU A 223 -13.26 26.50 2.65
C LEU A 223 -14.26 25.61 1.91
N GLU A 224 -13.91 24.35 1.67
CA GLU A 224 -14.70 23.39 0.91
C GLU A 224 -14.86 22.08 1.68
N PRO A 225 -15.81 22.00 2.65
CA PRO A 225 -15.97 20.82 3.51
C PRO A 225 -16.27 19.52 2.76
N ASP A 226 -16.87 19.62 1.57
CA ASP A 226 -17.25 18.49 0.73
C ASP A 226 -16.14 18.05 -0.25
N VAL A 227 -14.96 18.68 -0.21
CA VAL A 227 -13.84 18.29 -1.08
C VAL A 227 -13.37 16.88 -0.73
N LEU A 228 -13.21 16.04 -1.75
CA LEU A 228 -12.71 14.70 -1.55
C LEU A 228 -11.19 14.69 -1.61
N VAL A 229 -10.56 14.33 -0.49
CA VAL A 229 -9.11 14.13 -0.42
C VAL A 229 -8.74 12.83 -1.11
N VAL A 230 -7.73 12.88 -1.97
CA VAL A 230 -7.18 11.72 -2.66
C VAL A 230 -5.66 11.69 -2.55
N ALA A 231 -5.08 10.50 -2.39
CA ALA A 231 -3.65 10.27 -2.52
C ALA A 231 -3.40 9.24 -3.62
N GLY A 232 -3.17 7.98 -3.25
CA GLY A 232 -2.98 6.87 -4.19
C GLY A 232 -4.19 6.46 -5.04
N ALA A 233 -5.38 7.00 -4.73
CA ALA A 233 -6.66 6.67 -5.37
C ALA A 233 -7.06 5.18 -5.37
N THR A 234 -6.43 4.33 -4.56
CA THR A 234 -6.69 2.87 -4.58
C THR A 234 -8.05 2.48 -4.02
N ASP A 235 -8.67 3.32 -3.18
CA ASP A 235 -10.08 3.20 -2.78
C ASP A 235 -11.01 3.98 -3.74
N TRP A 236 -10.70 5.27 -3.97
CA TRP A 236 -11.57 6.14 -4.76
C TRP A 236 -11.71 5.72 -6.23
N GLY A 237 -10.62 5.25 -6.86
CA GLY A 237 -10.66 4.75 -8.23
C GLY A 237 -11.64 3.58 -8.39
N VAL A 238 -11.78 2.73 -7.38
CA VAL A 238 -12.79 1.65 -7.38
C VAL A 238 -14.20 2.23 -7.33
N GLU A 239 -14.44 3.26 -6.50
CA GLU A 239 -15.74 3.95 -6.43
C GLU A 239 -16.10 4.60 -7.78
N VAL A 240 -15.11 5.20 -8.48
CA VAL A 240 -15.30 5.80 -9.80
C VAL A 240 -15.67 4.74 -10.85
N ASN A 241 -14.93 3.63 -10.87
CA ASN A 241 -15.04 2.61 -11.91
C ASN A 241 -16.25 1.68 -11.70
N ILE A 242 -16.45 1.21 -10.46
CA ILE A 242 -17.46 0.19 -10.14
C ILE A 242 -18.79 0.82 -9.75
N LYS A 243 -18.77 1.98 -9.05
CA LYS A 243 -19.99 2.64 -8.58
C LYS A 243 -20.35 3.91 -9.35
N GLY A 244 -19.54 4.30 -10.33
CA GLY A 244 -19.80 5.50 -11.13
C GLY A 244 -19.70 6.80 -10.32
N ALA A 245 -18.93 6.82 -9.22
CA ALA A 245 -18.78 8.01 -8.39
C ALA A 245 -18.18 9.17 -9.19
N ARG A 246 -18.70 10.39 -8.99
CA ARG A 246 -18.21 11.63 -9.63
C ARG A 246 -18.08 12.70 -8.56
N ALA A 247 -16.85 12.91 -8.08
CA ALA A 247 -16.57 13.94 -7.09
C ALA A 247 -16.53 15.30 -7.79
N LYS A 248 -17.29 16.28 -7.29
CA LYS A 248 -17.27 17.66 -7.82
C LYS A 248 -15.90 18.32 -7.64
N SER A 249 -15.18 17.93 -6.60
CA SER A 249 -13.94 18.56 -6.18
C SER A 249 -13.02 17.52 -5.55
N LEU A 250 -11.82 17.39 -6.10
CA LEU A 250 -10.76 16.49 -5.65
C LEU A 250 -9.56 17.31 -5.16
N LEU A 251 -9.04 16.96 -4.00
CA LEU A 251 -7.81 17.50 -3.43
C LEU A 251 -6.76 16.40 -3.34
N ALA A 252 -5.79 16.41 -4.24
CA ALA A 252 -4.69 15.49 -4.27
C ALA A 252 -3.56 15.92 -3.34
N ILE A 253 -3.14 15.02 -2.45
CA ILE A 253 -2.14 15.28 -1.41
C ILE A 253 -0.92 14.36 -1.50
N ASP A 254 -0.84 13.49 -2.51
CA ASP A 254 0.14 12.39 -2.60
C ASP A 254 1.61 12.87 -2.66
N ARG A 255 1.83 14.15 -3.00
CA ARG A 255 3.16 14.74 -3.21
C ARG A 255 3.44 16.00 -2.37
N LEU A 256 2.65 16.24 -1.33
CA LEU A 256 2.98 17.28 -0.35
C LEU A 256 4.24 16.86 0.43
N PRO A 257 5.35 17.62 0.37
CA PRO A 257 6.60 17.24 1.06
C PRO A 257 6.41 17.02 2.57
N GLU A 258 5.54 17.79 3.20
CA GLU A 258 5.26 17.72 4.64
C GLU A 258 4.55 16.42 5.06
N LEU A 259 3.95 15.69 4.12
CA LEU A 259 3.24 14.43 4.37
C LEU A 259 4.08 13.21 3.96
N ARG A 260 5.38 13.39 3.75
CA ARG A 260 6.27 12.36 3.21
C ARG A 260 7.52 12.15 4.07
N GLY A 261 8.05 10.94 3.97
CA GLY A 261 9.26 10.47 4.63
C GLY A 261 9.02 9.76 5.97
N VAL A 262 10.07 9.10 6.44
CA VAL A 262 10.17 8.51 7.78
C VAL A 262 11.21 9.25 8.60
N ARG A 263 10.84 9.66 9.81
CA ARG A 263 11.72 10.37 10.75
C ARG A 263 11.82 9.64 12.08
N TRP A 264 13.04 9.37 12.52
CA TRP A 264 13.31 8.79 13.83
C TRP A 264 13.58 9.91 14.84
N THR A 265 13.00 9.79 16.02
CA THR A 265 13.27 10.65 17.17
C THR A 265 13.68 9.79 18.37
N GLU A 266 13.99 10.43 19.50
CA GLU A 266 14.28 9.71 20.73
C GLU A 266 13.06 8.96 21.29
N THR A 267 11.84 9.40 20.96
CA THR A 267 10.60 8.91 21.59
C THR A 267 9.67 8.15 20.65
N HIS A 268 9.77 8.37 19.34
CA HIS A 268 8.89 7.75 18.35
C HIS A 268 9.51 7.73 16.95
N VAL A 269 8.97 6.86 16.09
CA VAL A 269 9.12 6.89 14.63
C VAL A 269 7.92 7.62 14.05
N GLU A 270 8.15 8.67 13.27
CA GLU A 270 7.10 9.41 12.57
C GLU A 270 7.10 9.03 11.08
N ILE A 271 5.92 8.69 10.54
CA ILE A 271 5.71 8.30 9.15
C ILE A 271 4.72 9.27 8.52
N GLY A 272 5.09 9.90 7.40
CA GLY A 272 4.22 10.78 6.64
C GLY A 272 2.99 10.07 6.08
N ALA A 273 1.81 10.71 6.19
CA ALA A 273 0.55 10.10 5.79
C ALA A 273 0.41 9.83 4.27
N ALA A 274 1.17 10.56 3.44
CA ALA A 274 1.19 10.40 1.99
C ALA A 274 2.31 9.47 1.48
N ASN A 275 3.12 8.86 2.37
CA ASN A 275 4.02 7.79 1.95
C ASN A 275 3.24 6.58 1.46
N THR A 276 3.67 6.02 0.34
CA THR A 276 3.11 4.75 -0.15
C THR A 276 3.61 3.60 0.70
N LEU A 277 2.85 2.51 0.77
CA LEU A 277 3.23 1.36 1.59
C LEU A 277 4.57 0.75 1.14
N SER A 278 4.89 0.79 -0.16
CA SER A 278 6.19 0.36 -0.68
C SER A 278 7.34 1.32 -0.40
N GLU A 279 7.07 2.63 -0.25
CA GLU A 279 8.06 3.59 0.25
C GLU A 279 8.39 3.31 1.72
N ILE A 280 7.37 3.10 2.55
CA ILE A 280 7.55 2.81 3.99
C ILE A 280 8.29 1.49 4.20
N GLU A 281 7.93 0.44 3.46
CA GLU A 281 8.62 -0.85 3.51
C GLU A 281 10.13 -0.71 3.23
N ARG A 282 10.49 0.09 2.21
CA ARG A 282 11.88 0.34 1.83
C ARG A 282 12.61 1.22 2.85
N GLU A 283 12.02 2.33 3.26
CA GLU A 283 12.63 3.29 4.20
C GLU A 283 12.83 2.70 5.60
N LEU A 284 11.89 1.85 6.07
CA LEU A 284 12.04 1.18 7.35
C LEU A 284 13.01 0.00 7.29
N ALA A 285 13.10 -0.70 6.16
CA ALA A 285 13.99 -1.85 5.96
C ALA A 285 13.92 -2.89 7.12
N GLY A 286 12.70 -3.16 7.63
CA GLY A 286 12.48 -4.09 8.74
C GLY A 286 12.78 -3.52 10.15
N SER A 287 13.23 -2.27 10.27
CA SER A 287 13.56 -1.63 11.55
C SER A 287 12.36 -1.42 12.47
N VAL A 288 11.13 -1.49 11.93
CA VAL A 288 9.90 -1.71 12.70
C VAL A 288 9.42 -3.14 12.43
N PRO A 289 9.78 -4.14 13.25
CA PRO A 289 9.62 -5.55 12.91
C PRO A 289 8.18 -5.96 12.59
N LEU A 290 7.19 -5.40 13.28
CA LEU A 290 5.78 -5.71 13.02
C LEU A 290 5.34 -5.23 11.63
N LEU A 291 5.75 -4.02 11.22
CA LEU A 291 5.44 -3.51 9.89
C LEU A 291 6.19 -4.30 8.79
N GLY A 292 7.43 -4.73 9.06
CA GLY A 292 8.18 -5.62 8.18
C GLY A 292 7.47 -6.96 7.92
N LYS A 293 6.73 -7.47 8.91
CA LYS A 293 5.90 -8.69 8.75
C LYS A 293 4.56 -8.41 8.05
N LEU A 294 4.04 -7.19 8.15
CA LEU A 294 2.79 -6.77 7.53
C LEU A 294 2.92 -6.57 6.02
N PHE A 295 3.91 -5.80 5.56
CA PHE A 295 3.95 -5.34 4.17
C PHE A 295 3.95 -6.48 3.13
N PRO A 296 4.71 -7.58 3.30
CA PRO A 296 4.66 -8.71 2.36
C PRO A 296 3.28 -9.39 2.24
N GLN A 297 2.39 -9.18 3.22
CA GLN A 297 1.03 -9.71 3.26
C GLN A 297 -0.03 -8.68 2.83
N PHE A 298 0.34 -7.40 2.73
CA PHE A 298 -0.57 -6.32 2.34
C PHE A 298 -0.70 -6.23 0.83
N ALA A 299 -1.91 -6.53 0.32
CA ALA A 299 -2.29 -6.43 -1.10
C ALA A 299 -1.21 -6.98 -2.07
N SER A 300 -1.22 -6.49 -3.31
CA SER A 300 -0.14 -6.69 -4.28
C SER A 300 0.85 -5.53 -4.31
N ARG A 301 2.02 -5.76 -4.92
CA ARG A 301 3.04 -4.70 -5.14
C ARG A 301 2.47 -3.50 -5.91
N LEU A 302 1.64 -3.74 -6.93
CA LEU A 302 0.99 -2.68 -7.72
C LEU A 302 0.10 -1.77 -6.86
N ILE A 303 -0.67 -2.35 -5.93
CA ILE A 303 -1.49 -1.59 -4.99
C ILE A 303 -0.59 -0.85 -3.99
N ARG A 304 0.41 -1.52 -3.39
CA ARG A 304 1.31 -0.90 -2.40
C ARG A 304 2.14 0.26 -2.94
N ASN A 305 2.44 0.25 -4.25
CA ASN A 305 3.13 1.33 -4.93
C ASN A 305 2.28 2.61 -5.09
N GLY A 306 0.96 2.52 -4.95
CA GLY A 306 0.04 3.66 -4.99
C GLY A 306 -0.60 3.98 -3.63
N ALA A 307 -1.07 2.95 -2.90
CA ALA A 307 -1.76 3.09 -1.63
C ALA A 307 -0.86 3.75 -0.58
N THR A 308 -1.39 4.75 0.13
CA THR A 308 -0.71 5.42 1.23
C THR A 308 -1.21 4.94 2.58
N ILE A 309 -0.34 5.01 3.60
CA ILE A 309 -0.71 4.61 4.96
C ILE A 309 -1.82 5.49 5.55
N GLY A 310 -1.77 6.80 5.31
CA GLY A 310 -2.83 7.73 5.73
C GLY A 310 -4.13 7.51 4.98
N GLY A 311 -4.07 7.11 3.70
CA GLY A 311 -5.25 6.70 2.94
C GLY A 311 -5.91 5.47 3.54
N ASN A 312 -5.13 4.43 3.90
CA ASN A 312 -5.67 3.21 4.50
C ASN A 312 -6.38 3.48 5.83
N LEU A 313 -5.82 4.37 6.67
CA LEU A 313 -6.44 4.82 7.91
C LEU A 313 -7.65 5.73 7.68
N GLY A 314 -7.53 6.68 6.75
CA GLY A 314 -8.58 7.64 6.40
C GLY A 314 -9.83 6.99 5.81
N THR A 315 -9.69 5.86 5.14
CA THR A 315 -10.81 5.03 4.64
C THR A 315 -11.68 4.48 5.79
N GLY A 316 -11.10 4.25 6.98
CA GLY A 316 -11.83 3.72 8.14
C GLY A 316 -12.38 2.31 7.94
N SER A 317 -11.74 1.51 7.08
CA SER A 317 -12.23 0.17 6.75
C SER A 317 -12.01 -0.81 7.90
N PRO A 318 -13.03 -1.58 8.33
CA PRO A 318 -12.88 -2.57 9.42
C PRO A 318 -11.94 -3.73 9.08
N ILE A 319 -11.67 -3.91 7.78
CA ILE A 319 -10.84 -4.97 7.19
C ILE A 319 -9.53 -4.41 6.61
N GLY A 320 -9.18 -3.17 6.95
CA GLY A 320 -7.86 -2.63 6.64
C GLY A 320 -6.77 -3.40 7.38
N ASP A 321 -5.63 -3.62 6.72
CA ASP A 321 -4.54 -4.41 7.30
C ASP A 321 -3.56 -3.57 8.14
N THR A 322 -3.38 -2.26 7.86
CA THR A 322 -2.49 -1.42 8.70
C THR A 322 -3.06 -1.11 10.09
N PRO A 323 -4.37 -0.87 10.29
CA PRO A 323 -4.90 -0.50 11.60
C PRO A 323 -4.60 -1.54 12.70
N PRO A 324 -4.78 -2.86 12.51
CA PRO A 324 -4.44 -3.85 13.54
C PRO A 324 -2.96 -3.82 13.96
N ALA A 325 -2.03 -3.68 13.00
CA ALA A 325 -0.61 -3.57 13.33
C ALA A 325 -0.29 -2.26 14.06
N LEU A 326 -0.87 -1.14 13.62
CA LEU A 326 -0.64 0.16 14.24
C LEU A 326 -1.28 0.27 15.63
N LEU A 327 -2.40 -0.41 15.88
CA LEU A 327 -3.01 -0.54 17.20
C LEU A 327 -2.10 -1.32 18.15
N ALA A 328 -1.53 -2.43 17.68
CA ALA A 328 -0.55 -3.21 18.44
C ALA A 328 0.74 -2.43 18.70
N LEU A 329 1.08 -1.48 17.83
CA LEU A 329 2.21 -0.55 18.02
C LEU A 329 1.85 0.67 18.89
N GLU A 330 0.61 0.78 19.39
CA GLU A 330 0.11 1.96 20.12
C GLU A 330 0.33 3.27 19.35
N ALA A 331 0.17 3.22 18.03
CA ALA A 331 0.40 4.38 17.19
C ALA A 331 -0.58 5.52 17.51
N GLU A 332 -0.11 6.74 17.28
CA GLU A 332 -0.89 7.97 17.34
C GLU A 332 -0.99 8.60 15.96
N LEU A 333 -2.08 9.31 15.70
CA LEU A 333 -2.30 10.06 14.47
C LEU A 333 -2.16 11.54 14.74
N VAL A 334 -1.43 12.22 13.87
CA VAL A 334 -1.34 13.67 13.84
C VAL A 334 -2.41 14.19 12.88
N LEU A 335 -3.36 14.95 13.42
CA LEU A 335 -4.44 15.59 12.68
C LEU A 335 -4.17 17.08 12.59
N THR A 336 -4.18 17.63 11.38
CA THR A 336 -3.84 19.03 11.13
C THR A 336 -4.97 19.71 10.36
N SER A 337 -5.35 20.91 10.80
CA SER A 337 -6.28 21.82 10.12
C SER A 337 -5.65 23.21 9.96
N ALA A 338 -6.37 24.15 9.36
CA ALA A 338 -5.97 25.56 9.34
C ALA A 338 -5.88 26.18 10.76
N GLY A 339 -6.56 25.60 11.75
CA GLY A 339 -6.56 26.07 13.14
C GLY A 339 -5.42 25.53 14.01
N GLY A 340 -4.67 24.53 13.53
CA GLY A 340 -3.56 23.93 14.26
C GLY A 340 -3.48 22.42 14.13
N GLU A 341 -2.72 21.81 15.03
CA GLU A 341 -2.44 20.37 15.08
C GLU A 341 -2.95 19.78 16.40
N ARG A 342 -3.48 18.54 16.34
CA ARG A 342 -3.72 17.71 17.52
C ARG A 342 -3.29 16.27 17.27
N VAL A 343 -3.00 15.56 18.36
CA VAL A 343 -2.60 14.15 18.34
C VAL A 343 -3.72 13.30 18.91
N VAL A 344 -4.03 12.19 18.26
CA VAL A 344 -5.09 11.25 18.64
C VAL A 344 -4.53 9.84 18.71
N PRO A 345 -4.63 9.13 19.86
CA PRO A 345 -4.30 7.71 19.91
C PRO A 345 -5.13 6.92 18.89
N LEU A 346 -4.51 6.01 18.13
CA LEU A 346 -5.23 5.25 17.10
C LEU A 346 -6.38 4.42 17.69
N ALA A 347 -6.26 3.98 18.94
CA ALA A 347 -7.31 3.28 19.67
C ALA A 347 -8.61 4.09 19.79
N ASP A 348 -8.51 5.42 19.79
CA ASP A 348 -9.65 6.34 19.92
C ASP A 348 -10.09 6.92 18.57
N TYR A 349 -9.41 6.58 17.46
CA TYR A 349 -9.63 7.23 16.18
C TYR A 349 -10.89 6.76 15.46
N PHE A 350 -11.18 5.46 15.49
CA PHE A 350 -12.33 4.86 14.79
C PHE A 350 -13.56 4.86 15.70
N THR A 351 -14.64 5.52 15.27
CA THR A 351 -15.87 5.67 16.07
C THR A 351 -17.02 4.78 15.59
N GLY A 352 -16.87 4.17 14.42
CA GLY A 352 -17.87 3.32 13.79
C GLY A 352 -17.45 2.86 12.40
N TYR A 353 -18.35 2.18 11.70
CA TYR A 353 -18.09 1.66 10.36
C TYR A 353 -17.73 2.79 9.38
N ARG A 354 -16.45 2.86 8.95
CA ARG A 354 -15.92 3.93 8.10
C ARG A 354 -16.14 5.34 8.68
N GLN A 355 -16.16 5.44 10.01
CA GLN A 355 -16.31 6.69 10.76
C GLN A 355 -15.12 6.91 11.68
N THR A 356 -14.73 8.17 11.84
CA THR A 356 -13.54 8.58 12.57
C THR A 356 -13.80 9.83 13.41
N VAL A 357 -12.94 10.14 14.37
CA VAL A 357 -12.99 11.38 15.16
C VAL A 357 -12.52 12.64 14.42
N ARG A 358 -12.13 12.51 13.15
CA ARG A 358 -11.65 13.63 12.33
C ARG A 358 -12.77 14.68 12.14
N GLU A 359 -12.44 15.94 12.43
CA GLU A 359 -13.33 17.08 12.21
C GLU A 359 -13.27 17.56 10.74
N PRO A 360 -14.30 18.26 10.25
CA PRO A 360 -14.23 18.94 8.97
C PRO A 360 -13.02 19.87 8.90
N GLY A 361 -12.26 19.85 7.81
CA GLY A 361 -11.05 20.65 7.67
C GLY A 361 -9.75 19.97 8.13
N GLU A 362 -9.84 18.83 8.84
CA GLU A 362 -8.66 18.11 9.29
C GLU A 362 -8.13 17.11 8.25
N LEU A 363 -6.81 16.93 8.26
CA LEU A 363 -6.09 15.94 7.49
C LEU A 363 -5.19 15.10 8.39
N ILE A 364 -5.08 13.79 8.13
CA ILE A 364 -4.03 12.97 8.74
C ILE A 364 -2.72 13.36 8.07
N THR A 365 -1.77 13.90 8.83
CA THR A 365 -0.48 14.36 8.28
C THR A 365 0.65 13.40 8.61
N ALA A 366 0.61 12.76 9.78
CA ALA A 366 1.60 11.77 10.18
C ALA A 366 1.04 10.68 11.11
N ILE A 367 1.76 9.57 11.18
CA ILE A 367 1.55 8.46 12.12
C ILE A 367 2.79 8.41 13.02
N ARG A 368 2.62 8.44 14.33
CA ARG A 368 3.70 8.32 15.32
C ARG A 368 3.65 6.96 16.00
N ILE A 369 4.73 6.20 15.91
CA ILE A 369 4.88 4.89 16.57
C ILE A 369 5.85 5.06 17.75
N PRO A 370 5.39 4.90 19.01
CA PRO A 370 6.22 5.10 20.18
C PRO A 370 7.41 4.11 20.25
N LEU A 371 8.51 4.57 20.84
CA LEU A 371 9.69 3.79 21.17
C LEU A 371 9.76 3.52 22.69
N PRO A 372 10.37 2.41 23.14
CA PRO A 372 10.99 1.36 22.34
C PRO A 372 9.99 0.42 21.66
N LEU A 373 10.43 -0.29 20.61
CA LEU A 373 9.63 -1.30 19.91
C LEU A 373 9.72 -2.66 20.62
N SER A 374 8.63 -3.43 20.57
CA SER A 374 8.62 -4.78 21.15
C SER A 374 9.55 -5.75 20.42
N PRO A 375 10.25 -6.63 21.16
CA PRO A 375 11.11 -7.65 20.58
C PRO A 375 10.31 -8.78 19.93
N LEU A 376 9.17 -9.17 20.50
CA LEU A 376 8.32 -10.23 19.97
C LEU A 376 7.17 -9.60 19.18
N THR A 377 7.12 -9.89 17.89
CA THR A 377 6.08 -9.36 17.00
C THR A 377 5.56 -10.42 16.04
N SER A 378 4.33 -10.29 15.58
CA SER A 378 3.83 -11.05 14.43
C SER A 378 2.66 -10.32 13.79
N PHE A 379 2.58 -10.40 12.47
CA PHE A 379 1.38 -10.00 11.73
C PHE A 379 0.79 -11.24 11.07
N GLN A 380 -0.44 -11.58 11.44
CA GLN A 380 -1.14 -12.73 10.90
C GLN A 380 -2.35 -12.26 10.11
N LYS A 381 -2.31 -12.52 8.80
CA LYS A 381 -3.43 -12.29 7.89
C LYS A 381 -4.09 -13.60 7.52
N ILE A 382 -5.38 -13.72 7.81
CA ILE A 382 -6.20 -14.89 7.45
C ILE A 382 -7.09 -14.53 6.28
N THR A 383 -6.87 -15.20 5.15
CA THR A 383 -7.51 -14.97 3.85
C THR A 383 -7.71 -16.28 3.08
N LYS A 384 -8.47 -16.25 1.98
CA LYS A 384 -8.66 -17.42 1.10
C LYS A 384 -7.46 -17.62 0.19
N ARG A 385 -6.80 -16.52 -0.21
CA ARG A 385 -5.54 -16.50 -0.98
C ARG A 385 -4.47 -15.78 -0.16
N ARG A 386 -3.24 -16.31 -0.21
CA ARG A 386 -2.10 -15.78 0.57
C ARG A 386 -1.75 -14.32 0.24
N PHE A 387 -1.92 -13.90 -1.01
CA PHE A 387 -1.59 -12.56 -1.49
C PHE A 387 -2.79 -11.93 -2.17
N ASP A 388 -2.86 -10.60 -2.15
CA ASP A 388 -3.82 -9.82 -2.94
C ASP A 388 -5.27 -10.30 -2.71
N ASP A 389 -5.61 -10.42 -1.43
CA ASP A 389 -6.93 -10.80 -0.93
C ASP A 389 -7.27 -9.95 0.31
N ILE A 390 -8.55 -9.78 0.55
CA ILE A 390 -9.08 -8.97 1.64
C ILE A 390 -9.20 -9.83 2.89
N SER A 391 -8.70 -9.31 4.01
CA SER A 391 -8.64 -10.03 5.29
C SER A 391 -10.02 -10.50 5.78
N SER A 392 -10.10 -11.79 6.12
CA SER A 392 -11.17 -12.32 6.99
C SER A 392 -10.88 -11.93 8.44
N VAL A 393 -9.63 -12.08 8.86
CA VAL A 393 -9.12 -11.65 10.17
C VAL A 393 -7.69 -11.17 9.95
N ALA A 394 -7.34 -10.03 10.54
CA ALA A 394 -5.98 -9.51 10.56
C ALA A 394 -5.59 -9.23 12.02
N ILE A 395 -4.39 -9.65 12.41
CA ILE A 395 -3.93 -9.58 13.80
C ILE A 395 -2.51 -9.07 13.85
N GLY A 396 -2.29 -7.99 14.61
CA GLY A 396 -0.97 -7.50 14.97
C GLY A 396 -0.64 -7.87 16.41
N TYR A 397 0.53 -8.45 16.64
CA TYR A 397 1.07 -8.77 17.95
C TYR A 397 2.35 -7.97 18.21
N ALA A 398 2.45 -7.36 19.39
CA ALA A 398 3.66 -6.78 19.94
C ALA A 398 3.72 -7.07 21.44
N VAL A 399 4.69 -7.89 21.87
CA VAL A 399 4.79 -8.38 23.24
C VAL A 399 6.20 -8.17 23.79
N ASP A 400 6.27 -7.64 25.00
CA ASP A 400 7.50 -7.47 25.78
C ASP A 400 7.56 -8.59 26.82
N VAL A 401 8.68 -9.33 26.83
CA VAL A 401 8.92 -10.44 27.77
C VAL A 401 10.27 -10.24 28.45
N SER A 402 10.26 -10.19 29.77
CA SER A 402 11.46 -10.10 30.62
C SER A 402 11.46 -11.24 31.61
N ASP A 403 12.62 -11.91 31.75
CA ASP A 403 12.78 -13.06 32.66
C ASP A 403 11.71 -14.16 32.50
N GLY A 404 11.23 -14.34 31.26
CA GLY A 404 10.19 -15.32 30.92
C GLY A 404 8.76 -14.91 31.32
N ILE A 405 8.55 -13.70 31.81
CA ILE A 405 7.24 -13.12 32.16
C ILE A 405 6.83 -12.10 31.11
N VAL A 406 5.54 -12.06 30.75
CA VAL A 406 5.00 -11.03 29.87
C VAL A 406 4.85 -9.72 30.65
N ASP A 407 5.66 -8.72 30.31
CA ASP A 407 5.58 -7.39 30.94
C ASP A 407 4.45 -6.57 30.34
N LYS A 408 4.31 -6.61 29.01
CA LYS A 408 3.32 -5.86 28.26
C LYS A 408 2.90 -6.60 27.01
N ALA A 409 1.60 -6.65 26.75
CA ALA A 409 1.04 -7.24 25.54
C ALA A 409 0.18 -6.22 24.79
N ARG A 410 0.34 -6.16 23.47
CA ARG A 410 -0.45 -5.31 22.59
C ARG A 410 -0.90 -6.12 21.39
N ILE A 411 -2.21 -6.26 21.25
CA ILE A 411 -2.85 -7.13 20.27
C ILE A 411 -3.92 -6.32 19.55
N GLY A 412 -3.67 -5.97 18.29
CA GLY A 412 -4.63 -5.28 17.43
C GLY A 412 -5.35 -6.26 16.52
N LEU A 413 -6.66 -6.08 16.37
CA LEU A 413 -7.56 -6.95 15.62
C LEU A 413 -8.27 -6.18 14.50
N GLY A 414 -8.40 -6.83 13.33
CA GLY A 414 -9.15 -6.35 12.18
C GLY A 414 -10.05 -7.44 11.61
N GLY A 415 -11.16 -7.05 10.99
CA GLY A 415 -12.15 -7.96 10.42
C GLY A 415 -12.99 -8.70 11.47
N VAL A 416 -12.98 -8.33 12.74
CA VAL A 416 -13.73 -9.04 13.79
C VAL A 416 -14.73 -8.16 14.54
N ALA A 417 -14.90 -6.91 14.11
CA ALA A 417 -15.90 -5.98 14.60
C ALA A 417 -16.21 -4.90 13.54
N ALA A 418 -17.07 -3.94 13.89
CA ALA A 418 -17.39 -2.80 13.04
C ALA A 418 -16.24 -1.81 12.84
N THR A 419 -15.20 -1.88 13.68
CA THR A 419 -13.94 -1.12 13.58
C THR A 419 -12.77 -2.03 13.94
N PRO A 420 -11.53 -1.70 13.54
CA PRO A 420 -10.34 -2.28 14.15
C PRO A 420 -10.31 -1.96 15.67
N LEU A 421 -9.80 -2.88 16.49
CA LEU A 421 -9.81 -2.75 17.96
C LEU A 421 -8.61 -3.42 18.63
N ARG A 422 -8.41 -3.13 19.92
CA ARG A 422 -7.43 -3.79 20.80
C ARG A 422 -8.08 -4.94 21.57
N ALA A 423 -7.39 -6.08 21.66
CA ALA A 423 -7.85 -7.24 22.42
C ALA A 423 -7.50 -7.10 23.92
N LEU A 424 -8.04 -6.07 24.56
CA LEU A 424 -7.65 -5.65 25.91
C LEU A 424 -7.88 -6.74 26.98
N ALA A 425 -8.90 -7.58 26.83
CA ALA A 425 -9.14 -8.66 27.78
C ALA A 425 -8.08 -9.76 27.65
N THR A 426 -7.67 -10.05 26.41
CA THR A 426 -6.60 -11.00 26.13
C THR A 426 -5.24 -10.48 26.62
N GLU A 427 -4.96 -9.19 26.41
CA GLU A 427 -3.75 -8.54 26.91
C GLU A 427 -3.65 -8.68 28.43
N ALA A 428 -4.72 -8.29 29.16
CA ALA A 428 -4.78 -8.43 30.61
C ALA A 428 -4.70 -9.89 31.10
N ALA A 429 -5.13 -10.85 30.29
CA ALA A 429 -5.09 -12.27 30.64
C ALA A 429 -3.68 -12.88 30.58
N ILE A 430 -2.74 -12.26 29.83
CA ILE A 430 -1.36 -12.76 29.69
C ILE A 430 -0.33 -11.88 30.39
N GLU A 431 -0.59 -10.59 30.59
CA GLU A 431 0.32 -9.70 31.33
C GLU A 431 0.55 -10.19 32.77
N GLY A 432 1.81 -10.14 33.21
CA GLY A 432 2.26 -10.66 34.51
C GLY A 432 2.32 -12.19 34.61
N ARG A 433 2.00 -12.93 33.55
CA ARG A 433 2.10 -14.40 33.53
C ARG A 433 3.36 -14.89 32.80
N PRO A 434 3.82 -16.12 33.08
CA PRO A 434 4.89 -16.74 32.31
C PRO A 434 4.54 -16.88 30.83
N TRP A 435 5.48 -16.56 29.93
CA TRP A 435 5.35 -16.74 28.49
C TRP A 435 5.54 -18.22 28.12
N THR A 436 4.50 -19.02 28.37
CA THR A 436 4.48 -20.47 28.14
C THR A 436 3.28 -20.87 27.27
N LEU A 437 3.34 -22.08 26.73
CA LEU A 437 2.23 -22.65 25.96
C LEU A 437 0.94 -22.76 26.79
N GLU A 438 1.05 -23.05 28.09
CA GLU A 438 -0.09 -23.11 29.01
C GLU A 438 -0.78 -21.75 29.14
N THR A 439 -0.03 -20.68 29.41
CA THR A 439 -0.57 -19.31 29.44
C THR A 439 -1.23 -18.92 28.12
N VAL A 440 -0.62 -19.31 26.99
CA VAL A 440 -1.16 -19.06 25.65
C VAL A 440 -2.46 -19.81 25.40
N HIS A 441 -2.54 -21.10 25.76
CA HIS A 441 -3.76 -21.89 25.65
C HIS A 441 -4.90 -21.32 26.51
N ASP A 442 -4.60 -20.90 27.75
CA ASP A 442 -5.60 -20.29 28.63
C ASP A 442 -6.16 -18.98 28.05
N ALA A 443 -5.30 -18.16 27.45
CA ALA A 443 -5.69 -16.88 26.86
C ALA A 443 -6.37 -17.03 25.48
N ALA A 444 -6.21 -18.16 24.80
CA ALA A 444 -6.78 -18.40 23.47
C ALA A 444 -8.32 -18.30 23.45
N GLU A 445 -9.00 -18.79 24.50
CA GLU A 445 -10.47 -18.63 24.61
C GLU A 445 -10.88 -17.19 24.87
N THR A 446 -10.06 -16.43 25.60
CA THR A 446 -10.30 -14.99 25.79
C THR A 446 -10.20 -14.27 24.44
N LEU A 447 -9.16 -14.55 23.66
CA LEU A 447 -8.98 -13.99 22.33
C LEU A 447 -10.11 -14.38 21.36
N ALA A 448 -10.61 -15.60 21.46
CA ALA A 448 -11.73 -16.07 20.65
C ALA A 448 -13.03 -15.27 20.90
N ALA A 449 -13.19 -14.73 22.10
CA ALA A 449 -14.34 -13.93 22.51
C ALA A 449 -14.19 -12.43 22.21
N GLU A 450 -13.02 -11.98 21.72
CA GLU A 450 -12.77 -10.58 21.40
C GLU A 450 -13.49 -10.15 20.11
N GLY A 451 -14.16 -9.01 20.19
CA GLY A 451 -14.93 -8.45 19.08
C GLY A 451 -16.33 -9.05 18.91
N THR A 452 -16.96 -8.75 17.78
CA THR A 452 -18.33 -9.16 17.44
C THR A 452 -18.37 -9.58 15.96
N PRO A 453 -17.73 -10.70 15.58
CA PRO A 453 -17.57 -11.07 14.19
C PRO A 453 -18.91 -11.41 13.52
N MET A 454 -19.06 -11.00 12.27
CA MET A 454 -20.27 -11.22 11.46
C MET A 454 -19.99 -12.19 10.31
N ASP A 455 -21.06 -12.81 9.79
CA ASP A 455 -21.00 -13.58 8.55
C ASP A 455 -20.96 -12.64 7.34
N ASP A 456 -20.06 -12.90 6.39
CA ASP A 456 -20.06 -12.26 5.07
C ASP A 456 -19.50 -13.21 3.98
N HIS A 457 -19.29 -12.69 2.76
CA HIS A 457 -18.73 -13.46 1.65
C HIS A 457 -17.26 -13.89 1.86
N ARG A 458 -16.53 -13.28 2.81
CA ARG A 458 -15.13 -13.57 3.11
C ARG A 458 -15.04 -14.74 4.08
N ALA A 459 -15.78 -14.67 5.18
CA ALA A 459 -15.79 -15.71 6.20
C ALA A 459 -17.04 -15.66 7.10
N SER A 460 -17.44 -16.83 7.59
CA SER A 460 -18.41 -16.92 8.70
C SER A 460 -17.81 -16.41 10.01
N SER A 461 -18.66 -15.85 10.86
CA SER A 461 -18.40 -15.49 12.26
C SER A 461 -17.72 -16.64 13.03
N ARG A 462 -18.24 -17.87 12.93
CA ARG A 462 -17.67 -19.07 13.54
C ARG A 462 -16.22 -19.32 13.10
N TYR A 463 -15.93 -19.14 11.81
CA TYR A 463 -14.56 -19.29 11.30
C TYR A 463 -13.65 -18.19 11.83
N ARG A 464 -14.09 -16.93 11.86
CA ARG A 464 -13.32 -15.80 12.41
C ARG A 464 -12.96 -16.05 13.88
N THR A 465 -13.93 -16.44 14.71
CA THR A 465 -13.70 -16.82 16.12
C THR A 465 -12.71 -17.98 16.26
N ALA A 466 -12.83 -19.03 15.43
CA ALA A 466 -11.89 -20.15 15.47
C ALA A 466 -10.45 -19.73 15.10
N MET A 467 -10.31 -18.83 14.12
CA MET A 467 -9.01 -18.30 13.72
C MET A 467 -8.38 -17.42 14.79
N LEU A 468 -9.17 -16.56 15.45
CA LEU A 468 -8.72 -15.80 16.63
C LEU A 468 -8.16 -16.74 17.70
N ARG A 469 -8.92 -17.77 18.11
CA ARG A 469 -8.49 -18.77 19.10
C ARG A 469 -7.11 -19.36 18.78
N SER A 470 -6.94 -19.87 17.56
CA SER A 470 -5.69 -20.54 17.15
C SER A 470 -4.50 -19.61 16.89
N SER A 471 -4.75 -18.31 16.71
CA SER A 471 -3.72 -17.38 16.25
C SER A 471 -2.65 -17.07 17.30
N LEU A 472 -3.00 -17.09 18.59
CA LEU A 472 -2.06 -16.84 19.67
C LEU A 472 -1.06 -17.99 19.82
N GLU A 473 -1.51 -19.24 19.67
CA GLU A 473 -0.66 -20.43 19.62
C GLU A 473 0.33 -20.37 18.45
N ARG A 474 -0.15 -19.96 17.27
CA ARG A 474 0.72 -19.75 16.12
C ARG A 474 1.77 -18.67 16.40
N PHE A 475 1.37 -17.55 17.02
CA PHE A 475 2.32 -16.48 17.38
C PHE A 475 3.40 -17.01 18.33
N PHE A 476 3.01 -17.75 19.38
CA PHE A 476 3.93 -18.39 20.31
C PHE A 476 4.92 -19.33 19.59
N ALA A 477 4.42 -20.20 18.71
CA ALA A 477 5.25 -21.12 17.93
C ALA A 477 6.25 -20.39 17.01
N GLU A 478 5.83 -19.28 16.37
CA GLU A 478 6.72 -18.44 15.56
C GLU A 478 7.89 -17.87 16.40
N GLN A 479 7.64 -17.50 17.66
CA GLN A 479 8.69 -16.94 18.54
C GLN A 479 9.67 -18.01 19.05
N LEU A 480 9.21 -19.26 19.22
CA LEU A 480 10.09 -20.38 19.56
C LEU A 480 11.08 -20.70 18.43
N GLY A 481 10.65 -20.59 17.16
CA GLY A 481 11.50 -20.84 16.00
C GLY A 481 12.51 -19.72 15.70
N ALA A 482 12.17 -18.48 16.04
CA ALA A 482 13.07 -17.32 15.91
C ALA A 482 14.16 -17.28 17.00
N SER A 483 13.89 -17.90 18.14
CA SER A 483 14.87 -18.08 19.21
C SER A 483 15.68 -19.35 18.93
N GLY A 484 16.88 -19.20 18.34
CA GLY A 484 17.84 -20.31 18.27
C GLY A 484 18.06 -20.96 19.66
N PRO A 485 18.60 -22.20 19.72
CA PRO A 485 18.67 -22.99 20.95
C PRO A 485 19.59 -22.32 21.97
N GLY A 486 19.04 -21.44 22.80
CA GLY A 486 19.82 -20.66 23.75
C GLY A 486 19.05 -19.79 24.73
N MET A 487 17.77 -19.50 24.49
CA MET A 487 17.04 -18.50 25.30
C MET A 487 15.83 -19.01 26.10
N ILE A 488 15.63 -20.33 26.17
CA ILE A 488 14.74 -20.93 27.16
C ILE A 488 15.49 -22.09 27.81
N ARG A 489 16.29 -21.77 28.84
CA ARG A 489 16.70 -22.80 29.80
C ARG A 489 15.49 -23.05 30.70
N THR A 490 14.76 -24.10 30.41
CA THR A 490 13.88 -24.73 31.39
C THR A 490 14.75 -25.27 32.52
N GLU A 491 14.81 -24.55 33.64
CA GLU A 491 15.23 -25.15 34.91
C GLU A 491 14.13 -26.09 35.39
N ALA A 492 14.11 -27.31 34.83
CA ALA A 492 13.41 -28.42 35.44
C ALA A 492 14.25 -28.90 36.64
N GLY A 493 13.97 -28.34 37.81
CA GLY A 493 14.49 -28.79 39.08
C GLY A 493 13.52 -29.76 39.78
N ARG A 494 13.91 -31.04 39.77
CA ARG A 494 13.40 -32.22 40.51
C ARG A 494 12.25 -33.02 39.91
#